data_AF-A0A969H567-F1
#
_entry.id   AF-A0A969H567-F1
#
_cell.length_a   1.000
_cell.length_b   1.000
_cell.length_c   1.000
_cell.angle_alpha   90.00
_cell.angle_beta   90.00
_cell.angle_gamma   90.00
#
_symmetry.space_group_name_H-M   'P 1'
#
loop_
_entity.id
_entity.type
_entity.pdbx_description
1 polymer ?
#
loop_
_entity_poly.entity_id
_entity_poly.type
_entity_poly.pdbx_seq_one_letter_code
_entity_poly.pdbx_strand_id
1 'polypeptide(L)' 'MIPGILGFLVGAILFGMTYADVFPVISGIANYGATYMPDLFNVNHWLLIAFLALFSGYLFYILAKKGEPRPDNVKA' A
#
# COMPACT_ATOMS: atom_id res chain seq x y z
N MET A 1 22.41 -11.27 9.31
CA MET A 1 22.38 -10.48 8.06
C MET A 1 22.47 -11.38 6.82
N ILE A 2 23.45 -12.29 6.75
CA ILE A 2 23.63 -13.23 5.61
C ILE A 2 22.43 -14.16 5.34
N PRO A 3 21.73 -14.73 6.34
CA PRO A 3 20.58 -15.63 6.09
C PRO A 3 19.38 -14.94 5.45
N GLY A 4 19.16 -13.65 5.76
CA GLY A 4 18.03 -12.88 5.24
C GLY A 4 18.18 -12.56 3.76
N ILE A 5 19.40 -12.24 3.32
CA ILE A 5 19.70 -11.99 1.90
C ILE A 5 19.54 -13.28 1.09
N LEU A 6 20.01 -14.41 1.62
CA LEU A 6 19.85 -15.71 0.95
C LEU A 6 18.38 -16.15 0.86
N GLY A 7 17.59 -15.98 1.93
CA GLY A 7 16.16 -16.24 1.90
C GLY A 7 15.40 -15.35 0.89
N PHE A 8 15.75 -14.06 0.84
CA PHE A 8 15.22 -13.14 -0.16
C PHE A 8 15.58 -13.56 -1.59
N LEU A 9 16.84 -13.93 -1.84
CA LEU A 9 17.31 -14.36 -3.17
C LEU A 9 16.64 -15.67 -3.61
N VAL A 10 16.51 -16.65 -2.71
CA VAL A 10 15.78 -17.89 -3.00
C VAL A 10 14.32 -17.59 -3.35
N GLY A 11 13.65 -16.72 -2.57
CA GLY A 11 12.29 -16.28 -2.87
C GLY A 11 12.17 -15.56 -4.21
N ALA A 12 13.13 -14.68 -4.54
CA ALA A 12 13.16 -13.94 -5.80
C ALA A 12 13.39 -14.86 -7.01
N ILE A 13 14.26 -15.87 -6.88
CA ILE A 13 14.51 -16.87 -7.93
C ILE A 13 13.27 -17.74 -8.14
N LEU A 14 12.65 -18.24 -7.07
CA LEU A 14 11.42 -19.02 -7.14
C LEU A 14 10.29 -18.22 -7.78
N PHE A 15 10.12 -16.95 -7.37
CA PHE A 15 9.16 -16.04 -7.96
C PHE A 15 9.46 -15.76 -9.44
N GLY A 16 10.72 -15.55 -9.81
CA GLY A 16 11.12 -15.34 -11.21
C GLY A 16 10.80 -16.54 -12.11
N MET A 17 10.97 -17.77 -11.61
CA MET A 17 10.62 -18.98 -12.34
C MET A 17 9.10 -19.14 -12.52
N THR A 18 8.30 -18.82 -11.51
CA THR A 18 6.83 -18.89 -11.59
C THR A 18 6.20 -17.65 -12.23
N TYR A 19 6.99 -16.59 -12.46
CA TYR A 19 6.52 -15.34 -13.04
C TYR A 19 5.93 -15.53 -14.44
N ALA A 20 6.51 -16.44 -15.24
CA ALA A 20 6.02 -16.74 -16.59
C ALA A 20 4.58 -17.27 -16.61
N ASP A 21 4.15 -17.98 -15.57
CA ASP A 21 2.79 -18.53 -15.46
C ASP A 21 1.79 -17.54 -14.88
N VAL A 22 2.25 -16.65 -13.98
CA VAL A 22 1.40 -15.68 -13.28
C VAL A 22 1.23 -14.38 -14.09
N PHE A 23 2.26 -13.97 -14.83
CA PHE A 23 2.27 -12.74 -15.61
C PHE A 23 1.17 -12.63 -16.68
N PRO A 24 0.81 -13.68 -17.44
CA PRO A 24 -0.27 -13.59 -18.44
C PRO A 24 -1.63 -13.24 -17.83
N VAL A 25 -1.94 -13.79 -16.65
CA VAL A 25 -3.20 -13.54 -15.95
C VAL A 25 -3.24 -12.11 -15.42
N ILE A 26 -2.14 -11.64 -14.82
CA ILE A 26 -2.05 -10.28 -14.28
C ILE A 26 -2.03 -9.25 -15.43
N SER A 27 -1.23 -9.47 -16.47
CA SER A 27 -1.12 -8.56 -17.59
C SER A 27 -2.45 -8.43 -18.35
N GLY A 28 -3.24 -9.50 -18.50
CA GLY A 28 -4.57 -9.39 -19.11
C GLY A 28 -5.51 -8.41 -18.41
N ILE A 29 -5.39 -8.25 -17.09
CA ILE A 29 -6.23 -7.35 -16.28
C ILE A 29 -5.57 -5.97 -16.12
N ALA A 30 -4.24 -5.91 -16.16
CA ALA A 30 -3.45 -4.72 -15.84
C ALA A 30 -2.73 -4.09 -17.05
N ASN A 31 -3.09 -4.46 -18.29
CA ASN A 31 -2.50 -3.91 -19.52
C ASN A 31 -3.00 -2.48 -19.83
N TYR A 32 -2.91 -1.59 -18.84
CA TYR A 32 -3.30 -0.18 -18.99
C TYR A 32 -2.14 0.71 -19.47
N GLY A 33 -0.98 0.12 -19.80
CA GLY A 33 0.23 0.85 -20.17
C GLY A 33 0.79 1.69 -19.03
N ALA A 34 1.51 2.76 -19.35
CA ALA A 34 2.04 3.71 -18.38
C ALA A 34 0.96 4.70 -17.91
N THR A 35 -0.07 4.17 -17.25
CA THR A 35 -1.14 4.98 -16.63
C THR A 35 -0.83 5.19 -15.14
N TYR A 36 -1.09 6.39 -14.65
CA TYR A 36 -1.02 6.69 -13.22
C TYR A 36 -2.42 6.67 -12.61
N MET A 37 -2.51 6.58 -11.28
CA MET A 37 -3.81 6.62 -10.57
C MET A 37 -4.69 7.80 -10.99
N PRO A 38 -4.17 9.04 -11.17
CA PRO A 38 -5.00 10.16 -11.61
C PRO A 38 -5.61 9.97 -13.00
N ASP A 39 -4.90 9.30 -13.90
CA ASP A 39 -5.38 8.99 -15.25
C ASP A 39 -6.51 7.95 -15.21
N LEU A 40 -6.40 6.95 -14.33
CA LEU A 40 -7.43 5.92 -14.12
C LEU A 40 -8.75 6.50 -13.60
N PHE A 41 -8.67 7.50 -12.72
CA PHE A 41 -9.85 8.17 -12.16
C PHE A 41 -10.27 9.42 -12.95
N ASN A 42 -9.53 9.79 -14.00
CA ASN A 42 -9.70 11.02 -14.76
C ASN A 42 -9.80 12.27 -13.86
N VAL A 43 -8.89 12.37 -12.88
CA VAL A 43 -8.82 13.48 -11.93
C VAL A 43 -7.48 14.20 -12.02
N ASN A 44 -7.46 15.46 -11.58
CA ASN A 44 -6.21 16.19 -11.47
C ASN A 44 -5.29 15.52 -10.43
N HIS A 45 -4.02 15.37 -10.78
CA HIS A 45 -2.99 14.74 -9.94
C HIS A 45 -2.88 15.40 -8.56
N TRP A 46 -2.99 16.74 -8.49
CA TRP A 46 -2.96 17.48 -7.21
C TRP A 46 -4.16 17.18 -6.32
N LEU A 47 -5.32 16.89 -6.91
CA LEU A 47 -6.53 16.54 -6.17
C LEU A 47 -6.38 15.19 -5.48
N LEU A 48 -5.82 14.20 -6.20
CA LEU A 48 -5.54 12.88 -5.65
C LEU A 48 -4.52 12.95 -4.51
N ILE A 49 -3.46 13.75 -4.68
CA ILE A 49 -2.44 13.98 -3.64
C ILE A 49 -3.07 14.62 -2.40
N ALA A 50 -3.85 15.69 -2.58
CA ALA A 50 -4.51 16.37 -1.48
C ALA A 50 -5.49 15.43 -0.75
N PHE A 51 -6.27 14.66 -1.49
CA PHE A 51 -7.17 13.66 -0.93
C PHE A 51 -6.42 12.62 -0.09
N LEU A 52 -5.34 12.03 -0.62
CA LEU A 52 -4.56 11.03 0.09
C LEU A 52 -3.92 11.60 1.36
N ALA A 53 -3.38 12.83 1.30
CA ALA A 53 -2.80 13.51 2.45
C ALA A 53 -3.84 13.78 3.55
N LEU A 54 -5.01 14.30 3.18
CA LEU A 54 -6.10 14.56 4.12
C LEU A 54 -6.68 13.27 4.69
N PHE A 55 -6.87 12.24 3.87
CA PHE A 55 -7.40 10.95 4.30
C PHE A 55 -6.43 10.25 5.26
N SER A 56 -5.13 10.25 4.95
CA SER A 56 -4.10 9.72 5.85
C SER A 56 -4.06 10.49 7.17
N GLY A 57 -4.07 11.83 7.11
CA GLY A 57 -4.15 12.67 8.31
C GLY A 57 -5.40 12.39 9.16
N TYR A 58 -6.55 12.20 8.51
CA TYR A 58 -7.80 11.85 9.18
C TYR A 58 -7.74 10.46 9.85
N LEU A 59 -7.17 9.46 9.19
CA LEU A 59 -6.95 8.15 9.77
C LEU A 59 -6.06 8.25 11.01
N PHE A 60 -4.93 8.95 10.92
CA PHE A 60 -4.06 9.17 12.07
C PHE A 60 -4.75 9.92 13.21
N TYR A 61 -5.59 10.91 12.89
CA TYR A 61 -6.40 11.62 13.88
C TYR A 61 -7.37 10.69 14.63
N ILE A 62 -8.08 9.81 13.91
CA ILE A 62 -8.98 8.82 14.54
C ILE A 62 -8.18 7.85 15.40
N LEU A 63 -7.06 7.34 14.89
CA LEU A 63 -6.22 6.40 15.62
C LEU A 63 -5.69 7.02 16.91
N ALA A 64 -5.25 8.28 16.86
CA ALA A 64 -4.81 9.02 18.03
C ALA A 64 -5.94 9.16 19.07
N LYS A 65 -7.16 9.53 18.63
CA LYS A 65 -8.32 9.68 19.51
C LYS A 65 -8.80 8.35 20.11
N LYS A 66 -8.67 7.23 19.39
CA LYS A 66 -9.02 5.89 19.89
C LYS A 66 -8.01 5.35 20.90
N GLY A 67 -6.79 5.89 20.91
CA GLY A 67 -5.73 5.55 21.85
C GLY A 67 -5.75 6.33 23.17
N GLU A 68 -6.62 7.34 23.33
CA GLU A 68 -6.75 8.08 24.58
C GLU A 68 -7.44 7.19 25.65
N PRO A 69 -6.78 6.90 26.79
CA PRO A 69 -7.47 6.27 27.91
C PRO A 69 -8.59 7.19 28.36
N ARG A 70 -9.78 6.60 28.37
CA ARG A 70 -11.05 7.24 28.71
C ARG A 70 -10.92 7.92 30.09
N PRO A 71 -11.17 9.24 30.26
CA PRO A 71 -10.86 9.96 31.51
C PRO A 71 -11.56 9.43 32.77
N ASP A 72 -12.53 8.55 32.62
CA ASP A 72 -13.27 7.89 33.70
C ASP A 72 -12.45 6.80 34.42
N ASN A 73 -11.30 6.38 33.89
CA ASN A 73 -10.42 5.39 34.51
C ASN A 73 -9.18 5.98 35.22
N VAL A 74 -9.06 7.31 35.31
CA VAL A 74 -8.06 7.97 36.16
C VAL A 74 -8.70 8.37 37.49
N LYS A 75 -9.07 7.36 38.30
CA LYS A 75 -9.39 7.53 39.72
C LYS A 75 -8.84 6.35 40.52
N ALA A 76 -7.69 6.59 41.16
CA ALA A 76 -7.20 6.10 42.46
C ALA A 76 -5.66 5.98 42.39
#